data_AF-A0A395M6S2-F1
#
_entry.id   AF-A0A395M6S2-F1
#
_cell.length_a   1.000
_cell.length_b   1.000
_cell.length_c   1.000
_cell.angle_alpha   90.00
_cell.angle_beta   90.00
_cell.angle_gamma   90.00
#
_symmetry.space_group_name_H-M   'P 1'
#
loop_
_entity.id
_entity.type
_entity.pdbx_description
1 polymer ?
#
loop_
_entity_poly.entity_id
_entity_poly.type
_entity_poly.pdbx_seq_one_letter_code
_entity_poly.pdbx_strand_id
1 'polypeptide(L)' 'MVNVPTIKLNSGYDMPQIGFGLWKVDENCSDVVYNAIKAGYRLFDGAC' A
#
# COMPACT_ATOMS: atom_id res chain seq x y z
N MET A 1 -13.38 4.37 9.46
CA MET A 1 -12.56 4.12 8.24
C MET A 1 -11.80 5.38 7.93
N VAL A 2 -10.50 5.27 7.68
CA VAL A 2 -9.67 6.43 7.29
C VAL A 2 -9.90 6.68 5.80
N ASN A 3 -10.31 7.89 5.43
CA ASN A 3 -10.44 8.26 4.02
C ASN A 3 -9.06 8.68 3.51
N VAL A 4 -8.36 7.79 2.81
CA VAL A 4 -7.07 8.10 2.18
C VAL A 4 -7.35 8.79 0.84
N PRO A 5 -6.89 10.04 0.63
CA PRO A 5 -7.06 10.71 -0.65
C PRO A 5 -6.46 9.89 -1.80
N THR A 6 -7.14 9.92 -2.95
CA THR A 6 -6.66 9.31 -4.18
C THR A 6 -6.26 10.37 -5.20
N ILE A 7 -5.33 10.01 -6.09
CA ILE A 7 -5.01 10.78 -7.29
C ILE A 7 -5.46 10.00 -8.52
N LYS A 8 -6.03 10.71 -9.51
CA LYS A 8 -6.40 10.11 -10.79
C LYS A 8 -5.16 10.06 -11.70
N LEU A 9 -4.79 8.86 -12.11
CA LEU A 9 -3.71 8.63 -13.06
C LEU A 9 -4.16 9.00 -14.48
N ASN A 10 -3.20 9.26 -15.38
CA ASN A 10 -3.49 9.52 -16.79
C ASN A 10 -4.23 8.36 -17.49
N SER A 11 -4.09 7.15 -16.95
CA SER A 11 -4.83 5.96 -17.37
C SER A 11 -6.30 5.93 -16.91
N GLY A 12 -6.74 6.92 -16.13
CA GLY A 12 -8.11 7.03 -15.60
C GLY A 12 -8.32 6.34 -14.24
N TYR A 13 -7.40 5.47 -13.80
CA TYR A 13 -7.48 4.77 -12.52
C TYR A 13 -7.18 5.70 -11.34
N ASP A 14 -7.80 5.42 -10.19
CA ASP A 14 -7.53 6.12 -8.94
C ASP A 14 -6.47 5.37 -8.12
N MET A 15 -5.45 6.08 -7.65
CA MET A 15 -4.35 5.53 -6.85
C MET A 15 -4.34 6.19 -5.47
N PRO A 16 -4.26 5.44 -4.35
CA PRO A 16 -4.07 6.02 -3.03
C PRO A 16 -2.80 6.87 -2.99
N GLN A 17 -2.86 8.08 -2.44
CA GLN A 17 -1.69 8.96 -2.34
C GLN A 17 -0.68 8.49 -1.28
N ILE A 18 -1.08 7.57 -0.39
CA ILE A 18 -0.23 6.98 0.66
C ILE A 18 -0.17 5.47 0.42
N GLY A 19 1.04 4.92 0.39
CA GLY A 19 1.31 3.48 0.22
C GLY A 19 2.34 2.95 1.21
N PHE A 20 2.44 1.62 1.25
CA PHE A 20 3.40 0.88 2.06
C PHE A 20 4.46 0.22 1.16
N GLY A 21 5.73 0.58 1.35
CA GLY A 21 6.85 0.00 0.59
C GLY A 21 7.32 -1.32 1.21
N LEU A 22 7.62 -2.29 0.35
CA LEU A 22 8.01 -3.66 0.72
C LEU A 22 9.51 -3.91 0.61
N TRP A 23 10.32 -2.90 0.33
CA TRP A 23 11.76 -3.06 0.25
C TRP A 23 12.35 -3.41 1.63
N LYS A 24 13.20 -4.44 1.67
CA LYS A 24 13.82 -4.99 2.89
C LYS A 24 12.83 -5.58 3.91
N VAL A 25 11.63 -5.98 3.46
CA VAL A 25 10.70 -6.76 4.26
C VAL A 25 11.02 -8.24 4.03
N ASP A 26 12.10 -8.71 4.65
CA ASP A 26 12.76 -9.97 4.30
C ASP A 26 12.15 -11.18 5.04
N GLU A 27 11.92 -11.03 6.35
CA GLU A 27 11.30 -12.04 7.21
C GLU A 27 9.90 -11.61 7.64
N ASN A 28 8.95 -12.55 7.71
CA ASN A 28 7.55 -12.31 8.11
C ASN A 28 6.78 -11.32 7.21
N CYS A 29 7.11 -11.25 5.92
CA CYS A 29 6.46 -10.35 4.95
C CYS A 29 4.93 -10.45 4.97
N SER A 30 4.38 -11.66 5.08
CA SER A 30 2.93 -11.87 5.21
C SER A 30 2.33 -11.14 6.41
N ASP A 31 2.97 -11.21 7.57
CA ASP A 31 2.46 -10.60 8.80
C ASP A 31 2.60 -9.08 8.77
N VAL A 32 3.69 -8.57 8.21
CA VAL A 32 3.91 -7.13 8.02
C VAL A 32 2.83 -6.56 7.08
N VAL A 33 2.59 -7.19 5.93
CA VAL A 33 1.55 -6.77 4.98
C VAL A 33 0.17 -6.87 5.63
N TYR A 34 -0.13 -7.95 6.35
CA TYR A 34 -1.42 -8.13 7.01
C TYR A 34 -1.68 -7.04 8.07
N ASN A 35 -0.66 -6.67 8.84
CA ASN A 35 -0.76 -5.59 9.81
C ASN A 35 -0.91 -4.22 9.14
N ALA A 36 -0.24 -3.97 8.02
CA ALA A 36 -0.44 -2.76 7.23
C ALA A 36 -1.88 -2.65 6.67
N ILE A 37 -2.47 -3.75 6.22
CA ILE A 37 -3.89 -3.80 5.82
C ILE A 37 -4.81 -3.42 6.99
N LYS A 38 -4.56 -3.98 8.19
CA LYS A 38 -5.30 -3.64 9.42
C LYS A 38 -5.15 -2.17 9.81
N ALA A 39 -3.97 -1.59 9.61
CA ALA A 39 -3.70 -0.18 9.85
C ALA A 39 -4.37 0.77 8.83
N GLY A 40 -4.86 0.23 7.71
CA GLY A 40 -5.64 0.99 6.71
C GLY A 40 -4.94 1.20 5.37
N TYR A 41 -3.73 0.68 5.17
CA TYR A 41 -3.04 0.78 3.88
C TYR A 41 -3.76 -0.01 2.79
N ARG A 42 -3.86 0.58 1.60
CA ARG A 42 -4.48 -0.02 0.40
C ARG A 42 -3.62 0.07 -0.86
N LEU A 43 -2.43 0.64 -0.75
CA LEU A 43 -1.41 0.65 -1.79
C LEU A 43 -0.15 -0.01 -1.22
N PHE A 44 0.38 -0.99 -1.94
CA PHE A 44 1.57 -1.76 -1.58
C PHE A 44 2.55 -1.74 -2.77
N ASP A 45 3.80 -1.38 -2.51
CA ASP A 45 4.84 -1.21 -3.52
C ASP A 45 5.98 -2.21 -3.29
N GLY A 46 6.28 -3.06 -4.28
CA GLY A 46 7.32 -4.09 -4.21
C GLY A 46 7.98 -4.33 -5.56
N ALA A 47 9.16 -4.93 -5.55
CA ALA A 47 9.98 -5.17 -6.74
C ALA A 47 10.77 -6.49 -6.62
N CYS A 48 11.13 -7.09 -7.75
CA CYS A 48 11.96 -8.30 -7.86
C CYS A 48 13.32 -8.02 -8.50
#